data_AF-F6SJB0-F1
#
_entry.id   AF-F6SJB0-F1
#
_cell.length_a   1.000
_cell.length_b   1.000
_cell.length_c   1.000
_cell.angle_alpha   90.00
_cell.angle_beta   90.00
_cell.angle_gamma   90.00
#
_symmetry.space_group_name_H-M   'P 1'
#
loop_
_entity.id
_entity.type
_entity.pdbx_description
1 polymer ?
#
loop_
_entity_poly.entity_id
_entity_poly.type
_entity_poly.pdbx_seq_one_letter_code
_entity_poly.pdbx_strand_id
1 'polypeptide(L)'
;MYSFEGDFRSSPNVSLGGRSGTDRLTKANLLQKAHEERQKREEARQRLRAAIILQSSVRSFLQRQKVKNFLRGKFEEKKKIGQNLVELTRLLCYFYDEKKVSDLNNLTWLLQQIFKFTPDWTTQCSDFLRKQILVKTCRALQTIPPTHMATPLRAIEVLTQAKYWGDDYITMWGLLVNNGFFTSMLRVFDVKVPHDLEPSSGHNPHLVLANSLLQLLRLPMTLHEASNPEFQIDSEISDIFE
;
A
#
# COMPACT_ATOMS: atom_id res chain seq x y z
N MET A 1 18.38 27.61 -49.94
CA MET A 1 18.21 28.83 -49.12
C MET A 1 17.17 28.53 -48.05
N TYR A 2 17.53 28.64 -46.77
CA TYR A 2 16.63 28.45 -45.64
C TYR A 2 16.00 29.83 -45.35
N SER A 3 14.70 29.99 -45.59
CA SER A 3 13.98 31.22 -45.22
C SER A 3 13.70 31.17 -43.71
N PHE A 4 14.42 32.00 -42.95
CA PHE A 4 14.25 32.16 -41.51
C PHE A 4 13.21 33.26 -41.29
N GLU A 5 11.92 32.92 -41.38
CA GLU A 5 10.82 33.82 -41.06
C GLU A 5 10.76 33.99 -39.54
N GLY A 6 11.38 35.07 -39.07
CA GLY A 6 11.60 35.40 -37.67
C GLY A 6 10.38 35.91 -36.91
N ASP A 7 9.28 35.16 -36.87
CA ASP A 7 8.14 35.44 -36.00
C ASP A 7 8.30 34.77 -34.62
N PHE A 8 9.36 35.13 -33.90
CA PHE A 8 9.66 34.58 -32.55
C PHE A 8 9.04 35.37 -31.39
N ARG A 9 8.25 36.42 -31.66
CA ARG A 9 7.62 37.24 -30.62
C ARG A 9 6.13 37.39 -30.88
N SER A 10 5.31 36.90 -29.95
CA SER A 10 3.89 37.22 -29.91
C SER A 10 3.74 38.74 -29.82
N SER A 11 3.14 39.35 -30.85
CA SER A 11 2.80 40.77 -30.81
C SER A 11 1.93 41.05 -29.59
N PRO A 12 2.13 42.17 -28.88
CA PRO A 12 1.26 42.54 -27.76
C PRO A 12 -0.17 42.62 -28.28
N ASN A 13 -1.09 41.89 -27.65
CA ASN A 13 -2.50 41.99 -28.00
C ASN A 13 -3.04 43.32 -27.44
N VAL A 14 -2.81 44.40 -28.18
CA VAL A 14 -3.26 45.75 -27.82
C VAL A 14 -4.73 45.85 -28.15
N SER A 15 -5.56 45.95 -27.11
CA SER A 15 -6.97 46.32 -27.24
C SER A 15 -7.07 47.74 -27.83
N LEU A 16 -7.28 47.85 -29.14
CA LEU A 16 -7.47 49.12 -29.86
C LEU A 16 -8.85 49.78 -29.60
N GLY A 17 -9.67 49.21 -28.72
CA GLY A 17 -11.06 49.62 -28.47
C GLY A 17 -11.26 50.98 -27.79
N GLY A 18 -10.20 51.76 -27.57
CA GLY A 18 -10.28 53.04 -26.87
C GLY A 18 -10.67 54.26 -27.71
N ARG A 19 -10.71 54.16 -29.06
CA ARG A 19 -10.69 55.36 -29.92
C ARG A 19 -11.94 55.68 -30.76
N SER A 20 -13.02 54.89 -30.74
CA SER A 20 -14.17 55.17 -31.65
C SER A 20 -15.59 54.97 -31.08
N GLY A 21 -15.77 54.71 -29.78
CA GLY A 21 -17.12 54.50 -29.22
C GLY A 21 -17.33 54.84 -27.74
N THR A 22 -16.30 55.34 -27.06
CA THR A 22 -16.31 55.68 -25.63
C THR A 22 -17.27 56.82 -25.27
N ASP A 23 -17.64 57.67 -26.22
CA ASP A 23 -18.63 58.74 -26.02
C ASP A 23 -20.09 58.25 -25.95
N ARG A 24 -20.38 57.00 -26.35
CA ARG A 24 -21.76 56.46 -26.38
C ARG A 24 -22.07 55.40 -25.32
N LEU A 25 -21.09 55.00 -24.50
CA LEU A 25 -21.27 53.96 -23.47
C LEU A 25 -21.26 54.59 -22.08
N THR A 26 -22.38 54.49 -21.37
CA THR A 26 -22.52 54.90 -19.97
C THR A 26 -21.45 54.21 -19.11
N LYS A 27 -20.92 54.89 -18.10
CA LYS A 27 -19.92 54.35 -17.14
C LYS A 27 -20.27 52.94 -16.62
N ALA A 28 -21.57 52.67 -16.41
CA ALA A 28 -22.08 51.35 -16.03
C ALA A 28 -21.78 50.25 -17.05
N ASN A 29 -21.95 50.52 -18.35
CA ASN A 29 -21.70 49.56 -19.43
C ASN A 29 -20.20 49.25 -19.56
N LEU A 30 -19.32 50.24 -19.34
CA LEU A 30 -17.87 50.02 -19.34
C LEU A 30 -17.43 49.14 -18.16
N LEU A 31 -18.02 49.36 -16.98
CA LEU A 31 -17.76 48.54 -15.79
C LEU A 31 -18.26 47.11 -15.97
N GLN A 32 -19.46 46.94 -16.54
CA GLN A 32 -20.02 45.62 -16.83
C GLN A 32 -19.13 44.85 -17.82
N LYS A 33 -18.72 45.48 -18.92
CA LYS A 33 -17.82 44.84 -19.90
C LYS A 33 -16.48 44.44 -19.27
N ALA A 34 -15.89 45.30 -18.44
CA ALA A 34 -14.65 44.99 -17.73
C ALA A 34 -14.82 43.83 -16.73
N HIS A 35 -15.98 43.75 -16.06
CA HIS A 35 -16.32 42.65 -15.16
C HIS A 35 -16.48 41.33 -15.91
N GLU A 36 -17.24 41.33 -17.00
CA GLU A 36 -17.43 40.15 -17.86
C GLU A 36 -16.11 39.66 -18.47
N GLU A 37 -15.23 40.56 -18.90
CA GLU A 37 -13.89 40.17 -19.37
C GLU A 37 -13.04 39.53 -18.27
N ARG A 38 -13.08 40.07 -17.05
CA ARG A 38 -12.38 39.48 -15.90
C ARG A 38 -12.94 38.10 -15.58
N GLN A 39 -14.27 37.95 -15.57
CA GLN A 39 -14.92 36.67 -15.33
C GLN A 39 -14.51 35.63 -16.39
N LYS A 40 -14.54 35.99 -17.68
CA LYS A 40 -14.09 35.12 -18.78
C LYS A 40 -12.63 34.70 -18.63
N ARG A 41 -11.74 35.63 -18.23
CA ARG A 41 -10.32 35.31 -17.98
C ARG A 41 -10.17 34.34 -16.80
N GLU A 42 -10.95 34.53 -15.74
CA GLU A 42 -10.87 33.67 -14.56
C GLU A 42 -11.44 32.28 -14.84
N GLU A 43 -12.56 32.17 -15.56
CA GLU A 43 -13.09 30.89 -16.03
C GLU A 43 -12.09 30.15 -16.94
N ALA A 44 -11.42 30.86 -17.85
CA ALA A 44 -10.38 30.27 -18.70
C ALA A 44 -9.18 29.77 -17.87
N ARG A 45 -8.75 30.53 -16.86
CA ARG A 45 -7.68 30.12 -15.93
C ARG A 45 -8.08 28.89 -15.11
N GLN A 46 -9.31 28.84 -14.62
CA GLN A 46 -9.83 27.69 -13.86
C GLN A 46 -9.87 26.44 -14.74
N ARG A 47 -10.37 26.54 -15.98
CA ARG A 47 -10.38 25.43 -16.94
C ARG A 47 -8.96 24.95 -17.26
N LEU A 48 -8.03 25.87 -17.49
CA LEU A 48 -6.63 25.53 -17.76
C LEU A 48 -5.97 24.85 -16.55
N ARG A 49 -6.21 25.35 -15.34
CA ARG A 49 -5.70 24.74 -14.10
C ARG A 49 -6.25 23.33 -13.90
N ALA A 50 -7.56 23.14 -14.10
CA ALA A 50 -8.19 21.83 -14.03
C ALA A 50 -7.60 20.86 -15.06
N ALA A 51 -7.39 21.32 -16.30
CA ALA A 51 -6.75 20.53 -17.35
C ALA A 51 -5.32 20.12 -16.98
N ILE A 52 -4.52 21.03 -16.42
CA ILE A 52 -3.14 20.71 -15.98
C ILE A 52 -3.14 19.66 -14.87
N ILE A 53 -4.03 19.79 -13.87
CA ILE A 53 -4.15 18.82 -12.78
C ILE A 53 -4.53 17.44 -13.33
N LEU A 54 -5.51 17.36 -14.23
CA LEU A 54 -5.92 16.11 -14.85
C LEU A 54 -4.77 15.49 -15.66
N GLN A 55 -4.15 16.28 -16.54
CA GLN A 55 -3.07 15.80 -17.40
C GLN A 55 -1.85 15.32 -16.59
N SER A 56 -1.41 16.09 -15.60
CA SER A 56 -0.29 15.71 -14.74
C SER A 56 -0.60 14.45 -13.93
N SER A 57 -1.82 14.34 -13.40
CA SER A 57 -2.28 13.16 -12.67
C SER A 57 -2.28 11.90 -13.56
N VAL A 58 -2.82 12.00 -14.78
CA VAL A 58 -2.85 10.90 -15.74
C VAL A 58 -1.44 10.50 -16.19
N ARG A 59 -0.59 11.47 -16.57
CA ARG A 59 0.81 11.19 -16.95
C ARG A 59 1.56 10.50 -15.81
N SER A 60 1.39 10.98 -14.58
CA SER A 60 2.02 10.41 -13.39
C SER A 60 1.53 8.98 -13.12
N PHE A 61 0.22 8.72 -13.23
CA PHE A 61 -0.33 7.38 -13.10
C PHE A 61 0.21 6.41 -14.15
N LEU A 62 0.16 6.79 -15.43
CA LEU A 62 0.66 5.97 -16.53
C LEU A 62 2.16 5.67 -16.36
N GLN A 63 2.95 6.67 -15.95
CA GLN A 63 4.38 6.48 -15.71
C GLN A 63 4.64 5.51 -14.54
N ARG A 64 3.92 5.64 -13.42
CA ARG A 64 4.02 4.69 -12.31
C ARG A 64 3.68 3.27 -12.77
N GLN A 65 2.65 3.10 -13.60
CA GLN A 65 2.28 1.77 -14.11
C GLN A 65 3.37 1.19 -15.02
N LYS A 66 3.96 2.00 -15.90
CA LYS A 66 5.10 1.60 -16.74
C LYS A 66 6.29 1.16 -15.90
N VAL A 67 6.67 1.94 -14.89
CA VAL A 67 7.77 1.59 -13.98
C VAL A 67 7.48 0.30 -13.22
N LYS A 68 6.27 0.13 -12.67
CA LYS A 68 5.90 -1.12 -11.99
C LYS A 68 6.01 -2.33 -12.92
N ASN A 69 5.57 -2.22 -14.17
CA ASN A 69 5.67 -3.31 -15.15
C ASN A 69 7.13 -3.62 -15.51
N PHE A 70 7.97 -2.60 -15.70
CA PHE A 70 9.40 -2.77 -15.94
C PHE A 70 10.09 -3.49 -14.77
N LEU A 71 9.77 -3.11 -13.53
CA LEU A 71 10.34 -3.73 -12.34
C LEU A 71 9.85 -5.17 -12.11
N ARG A 72 8.63 -5.51 -12.55
CA ARG A 72 8.18 -6.92 -12.60
C ARG A 72 9.07 -7.76 -13.53
N GLY A 73 9.39 -7.24 -14.72
CA GLY A 73 10.32 -7.90 -15.64
C GLY A 73 11.69 -8.14 -15.01
N LYS A 74 12.26 -7.11 -14.39
CA LYS A 74 13.53 -7.22 -13.64
C LYS A 74 13.46 -8.24 -12.51
N PHE A 75 12.34 -8.33 -11.80
CA PHE A 75 12.16 -9.31 -10.74
C PHE A 75 12.23 -10.75 -11.30
N GLU A 76 11.52 -11.03 -12.40
CA GLU A 76 11.56 -12.36 -13.03
C GLU A 76 12.95 -12.71 -13.57
N GLU A 77 13.67 -11.75 -14.16
CA GLU A 77 15.05 -11.95 -14.60
C GLU A 77 15.97 -12.31 -13.43
N LYS A 78 15.91 -11.54 -12.34
CA LYS A 78 16.74 -11.77 -11.14
C LYS A 78 16.38 -13.06 -10.41
N LYS A 79 15.10 -13.43 -10.42
CA LYS A 79 14.58 -14.70 -9.90
C LYS A 79 15.18 -15.90 -10.63
N LYS A 80 15.35 -15.82 -11.95
CA LYS A 80 15.99 -16.89 -12.76
C LYS A 80 17.49 -17.01 -12.50
N ILE A 81 18.17 -15.89 -12.30
CA ILE A 81 19.63 -15.85 -12.08
C ILE A 81 19.99 -16.28 -10.63
N GLY A 82 19.03 -16.33 -9.71
CA GLY A 82 19.27 -16.69 -8.31
C GLY A 82 19.95 -15.58 -7.52
N GLN A 83 19.55 -14.32 -7.74
CA GLN A 83 20.16 -13.14 -7.10
C GLN A 83 19.69 -12.88 -5.66
N ASN A 84 20.36 -11.92 -5.01
CA ASN A 84 20.16 -11.48 -3.64
C ASN A 84 18.68 -11.27 -3.26
N LEU A 85 18.23 -11.97 -2.22
CA LEU A 85 16.86 -11.91 -1.70
C LEU A 85 16.44 -10.51 -1.23
N VAL A 86 17.36 -9.71 -0.70
CA VAL A 86 17.09 -8.33 -0.27
C VAL A 86 16.70 -7.46 -1.47
N GLU A 87 17.36 -7.66 -2.61
CA GLU A 87 17.02 -6.90 -3.82
C GLU A 87 15.67 -7.33 -4.41
N LEU A 88 15.41 -8.63 -4.45
CA LEU A 88 14.11 -9.18 -4.85
C LEU A 88 13.00 -8.67 -3.93
N THR A 89 13.26 -8.59 -2.62
CA THR A 89 12.37 -8.00 -1.63
C THR A 89 12.06 -6.53 -1.96
N ARG A 90 13.09 -5.72 -2.22
CA ARG A 90 12.93 -4.30 -2.57
C ARG A 90 12.10 -4.13 -3.84
N LEU A 91 12.38 -4.92 -4.88
CA LEU A 91 11.64 -4.87 -6.14
C LEU A 91 10.17 -5.22 -5.93
N LEU A 92 9.90 -6.33 -5.25
CA LEU A 92 8.54 -6.78 -4.97
C LEU A 92 7.78 -5.72 -4.16
N CYS A 93 8.38 -5.19 -3.10
CA CYS A 93 7.74 -4.15 -2.29
C CYS A 93 7.29 -2.93 -3.12
N TYR A 94 8.04 -2.57 -4.16
CA TYR A 94 7.74 -1.44 -5.03
C TYR A 94 6.57 -1.72 -5.99
N PHE A 95 6.60 -2.84 -6.72
CA PHE A 95 5.61 -3.07 -7.78
C PHE A 95 4.35 -3.79 -7.31
N TYR A 96 4.39 -4.48 -6.17
CA TYR A 96 3.34 -5.38 -5.68
C TYR A 96 1.95 -4.73 -5.75
N ASP A 97 1.00 -5.50 -6.26
CA ASP A 97 -0.40 -5.14 -6.40
C ASP A 97 -1.25 -6.34 -5.97
N GLU A 98 -2.03 -6.16 -4.91
CA GLU A 98 -2.89 -7.20 -4.31
C GLU A 98 -3.94 -7.72 -5.30
N LYS A 99 -4.33 -6.93 -6.29
CA LYS A 99 -5.32 -7.31 -7.30
C LYS A 99 -4.74 -8.26 -8.37
N LYS A 100 -3.42 -8.41 -8.45
CA LYS A 100 -2.76 -9.23 -9.46
C LYS A 100 -2.33 -10.57 -8.88
N VAL A 101 -2.94 -11.65 -9.38
CA VAL A 101 -2.59 -13.03 -9.00
C VAL A 101 -1.11 -13.35 -9.27
N SER A 102 -0.52 -12.80 -10.33
CA SER A 102 0.91 -12.95 -10.62
C SER A 102 1.81 -12.41 -9.51
N ASP A 103 1.44 -11.26 -8.94
CA ASP A 103 2.23 -10.60 -7.89
C ASP A 103 2.07 -11.36 -6.56
N LEU A 104 0.89 -11.93 -6.31
CA LEU A 104 0.66 -12.85 -5.20
C LEU A 104 1.53 -14.12 -5.30
N ASN A 105 1.63 -14.72 -6.48
CA ASN A 105 2.48 -15.89 -6.70
C ASN A 105 3.96 -15.53 -6.46
N ASN A 106 4.38 -14.34 -6.88
CA ASN A 106 5.72 -13.84 -6.62
C ASN A 106 5.99 -13.56 -5.14
N LEU A 107 5.00 -13.05 -4.40
CA LEU A 107 5.09 -12.90 -2.96
C LEU A 107 5.24 -14.27 -2.29
N THR A 108 4.39 -15.24 -2.65
CA THR A 108 4.43 -16.60 -2.11
C THR A 108 5.78 -17.25 -2.35
N TRP A 109 6.31 -17.15 -3.58
CA TRP A 109 7.64 -17.67 -3.92
C TRP A 109 8.75 -16.98 -3.10
N LEU A 110 8.69 -15.65 -2.97
CA LEU A 110 9.67 -14.89 -2.20
C LEU A 110 9.66 -15.32 -0.72
N LEU A 111 8.47 -15.45 -0.12
CA LEU A 111 8.31 -15.93 1.26
C LEU A 111 8.92 -17.33 1.45
N GLN A 112 8.70 -18.23 0.49
CA GLN A 112 9.33 -19.56 0.52
C GLN A 112 10.86 -19.48 0.47
N GLN A 113 11.44 -18.56 -0.30
CA GLN A 113 12.90 -18.37 -0.30
C GLN A 113 13.39 -17.74 1.01
N ILE A 114 12.64 -16.78 1.57
CA ILE A 114 12.95 -16.18 2.86
C ILE A 114 12.98 -17.26 3.95
N PHE A 115 12.09 -18.25 3.92
CA PHE A 115 12.14 -19.36 4.88
C PHE A 115 13.39 -20.21 4.79
N LYS A 116 13.94 -20.40 3.59
CA LYS A 116 15.18 -21.17 3.40
C LYS A 116 16.40 -20.43 3.93
N PHE A 117 16.42 -19.11 3.80
CA PHE A 117 17.56 -18.25 4.13
C PHE A 117 17.20 -17.19 5.17
N THR A 118 16.35 -17.54 6.15
CA THR A 118 15.77 -16.57 7.10
C THR A 118 16.82 -15.79 7.88
N PRO A 119 17.83 -16.41 8.54
CA PRO A 119 18.79 -15.65 9.33
C PRO A 119 19.57 -14.64 8.48
N ASP A 120 20.06 -15.06 7.31
CA ASP A 120 20.81 -14.21 6.38
C ASP A 120 19.95 -13.08 5.82
N TRP A 121 18.69 -13.36 5.49
CA TRP A 121 17.77 -12.33 5.01
C TRP A 121 17.45 -11.33 6.12
N THR A 122 17.22 -11.77 7.36
CA THR A 122 16.90 -10.85 8.46
C THR A 122 18.05 -9.96 8.87
N THR A 123 19.31 -10.40 8.71
CA THR A 123 20.49 -9.59 9.02
C THR A 123 20.84 -8.61 7.91
N GLN A 124 20.63 -8.99 6.64
CA GLN A 124 20.95 -8.14 5.49
C GLN A 124 19.80 -7.19 5.08
N CYS A 125 18.55 -7.55 5.40
CA CYS A 125 17.37 -6.78 5.00
C CYS A 125 17.04 -5.71 6.04
N SER A 126 16.84 -4.46 5.58
CA SER A 126 16.46 -3.37 6.47
C SER A 126 15.07 -3.57 7.09
N ASP A 127 14.90 -3.10 8.33
CA ASP A 127 13.65 -3.23 9.09
C ASP A 127 12.45 -2.67 8.34
N PHE A 128 12.66 -1.57 7.61
CA PHE A 128 11.66 -1.00 6.73
C PHE A 128 11.14 -2.01 5.69
N LEU A 129 12.04 -2.70 4.98
CA LEU A 129 11.65 -3.70 3.98
C LEU A 129 10.98 -4.91 4.62
N ARG A 130 11.46 -5.35 5.79
CA ARG A 130 10.87 -6.44 6.57
C ARG A 130 9.43 -6.10 6.98
N LYS A 131 9.20 -4.91 7.53
CA LYS A 131 7.87 -4.39 7.88
C LYS A 131 6.96 -4.28 6.65
N GLN A 132 7.47 -3.79 5.52
CA GLN A 132 6.72 -3.69 4.26
C GLN A 132 6.26 -5.06 3.72
N ILE A 133 7.11 -6.09 3.78
CA ILE A 133 6.74 -7.45 3.40
C ILE A 133 5.67 -8.01 4.33
N LEU A 134 5.82 -7.80 5.64
CA LEU A 134 4.85 -8.23 6.63
C LEU A 134 3.46 -7.61 6.39
N VAL A 135 3.40 -6.30 6.13
CA VAL A 135 2.13 -5.64 5.76
C VAL A 135 1.52 -6.23 4.50
N LYS A 136 2.33 -6.41 3.44
CA LYS A 136 1.83 -6.95 2.18
C LYS A 136 1.31 -8.37 2.37
N THR A 137 2.02 -9.19 3.12
CA THR A 137 1.60 -10.55 3.50
C THR A 137 0.28 -10.53 4.28
N CYS A 138 0.17 -9.62 5.25
CA CYS A 138 -1.03 -9.44 6.05
C CYS A 138 -2.25 -9.02 5.22
N ARG A 139 -2.11 -8.03 4.33
CA ARG A 139 -3.19 -7.60 3.44
C ARG A 139 -3.54 -8.65 2.41
N ALA A 140 -2.55 -9.39 1.91
CA ALA A 140 -2.80 -10.47 0.98
C ALA A 140 -3.69 -11.55 1.61
N LEU A 141 -3.55 -11.87 2.90
CA LEU A 141 -4.46 -12.80 3.59
C LEU A 141 -5.95 -12.39 3.55
N GLN A 142 -6.27 -11.12 3.28
CA GLN A 142 -7.65 -10.64 3.15
C GLN A 142 -8.26 -10.90 1.77
N THR A 143 -7.43 -11.12 0.74
CA THR A 143 -7.87 -11.29 -0.65
C THR A 143 -7.56 -12.68 -1.21
N ILE A 144 -6.54 -13.35 -0.67
CA ILE A 144 -6.07 -14.66 -1.10
C ILE A 144 -7.17 -15.73 -0.96
N PRO A 145 -7.28 -16.69 -1.91
CA PRO A 145 -8.13 -17.86 -1.76
C PRO A 145 -7.59 -18.84 -0.69
N PRO A 146 -8.46 -19.62 -0.02
CA PRO A 146 -8.08 -20.51 1.10
C PRO A 146 -6.92 -21.46 0.83
N THR A 147 -6.76 -21.91 -0.42
CA THR A 147 -5.71 -22.82 -0.88
C THR A 147 -4.30 -22.23 -0.80
N HIS A 148 -4.17 -20.91 -0.94
CA HIS A 148 -2.88 -20.21 -0.97
C HIS A 148 -2.55 -19.51 0.36
N MET A 149 -3.37 -19.65 1.41
CA MET A 149 -3.19 -18.96 2.70
C MET A 149 -2.04 -19.51 3.55
N ALA A 150 -1.63 -20.77 3.35
CA ALA A 150 -0.68 -21.44 4.24
C ALA A 150 0.69 -20.74 4.31
N THR A 151 1.27 -20.36 3.16
CA THR A 151 2.59 -19.70 3.11
C THR A 151 2.57 -18.30 3.74
N PRO A 152 1.62 -17.40 3.40
CA PRO A 152 1.48 -16.12 4.08
C PRO A 152 1.23 -16.23 5.59
N LEU A 153 0.39 -17.18 6.03
CA LEU A 153 0.11 -17.38 7.45
C LEU A 153 1.38 -17.80 8.21
N ARG A 154 2.11 -18.79 7.67
CA ARG A 154 3.39 -19.22 8.22
C ARG A 154 4.42 -18.08 8.21
N ALA A 155 4.37 -17.20 7.21
CA ALA A 155 5.28 -16.06 7.14
C ALA A 155 5.06 -15.08 8.26
N ILE A 156 3.80 -14.80 8.60
CA ILE A 156 3.48 -13.96 9.75
C ILE A 156 4.02 -14.63 11.01
N GLU A 157 3.67 -15.87 11.27
CA GLU A 157 4.10 -16.60 12.48
C GLU A 157 5.63 -16.64 12.66
N VAL A 158 6.39 -16.89 11.60
CA VAL A 158 7.87 -16.97 11.66
C VAL A 158 8.49 -15.59 11.75
N LEU A 159 8.07 -14.65 10.89
CA LEU A 159 8.71 -13.35 10.79
C LEU A 159 8.32 -12.41 11.93
N THR A 160 7.22 -12.66 12.66
CA THR A 160 6.85 -11.91 13.87
C THR A 160 7.47 -12.46 15.14
N GLN A 161 8.48 -13.33 15.09
CA GLN A 161 9.17 -13.78 16.30
C GLN A 161 10.06 -12.67 16.86
N ALA A 162 10.01 -12.44 18.18
CA ALA A 162 10.76 -11.38 18.87
C ALA A 162 12.26 -11.36 18.57
N LYS A 163 12.86 -12.54 18.36
CA LYS A 163 14.29 -12.71 18.03
C LYS A 163 14.75 -11.96 16.77
N TYR A 164 13.83 -11.59 15.87
CA TYR A 164 14.17 -10.88 14.64
C TYR A 164 14.07 -9.35 14.75
N TRP A 165 13.47 -8.81 15.81
CA TRP A 165 13.10 -7.39 15.88
C TRP A 165 13.80 -6.60 16.99
N GLY A 166 14.23 -7.26 18.07
CA GLY A 166 14.82 -6.55 19.21
C GLY A 166 13.89 -5.44 19.71
N ASP A 167 14.41 -4.23 19.84
CA ASP A 167 13.66 -3.04 20.30
C ASP A 167 12.52 -2.63 19.35
N ASP A 168 12.62 -3.02 18.08
CA ASP A 168 11.70 -2.62 17.01
C ASP A 168 10.43 -3.49 16.95
N TYR A 169 10.29 -4.41 17.90
CA TYR A 169 9.22 -5.40 17.97
C TYR A 169 7.84 -4.77 18.18
N ILE A 170 7.75 -3.80 19.09
CA ILE A 170 6.50 -3.08 19.39
C ILE A 170 6.07 -2.25 18.18
N THR A 171 7.02 -1.56 17.52
CA THR A 171 6.72 -0.72 16.36
C THR A 171 6.25 -1.56 15.17
N MET A 172 6.83 -2.75 14.98
CA MET A 172 6.40 -3.72 13.97
C MET A 172 4.96 -4.19 14.21
N TRP A 173 4.62 -4.59 15.45
CA TRP A 173 3.27 -5.03 15.78
C TRP A 173 2.23 -3.92 15.66
N GLY A 174 2.52 -2.71 16.15
CA GLY A 174 1.65 -1.55 15.97
C GLY A 174 1.38 -1.26 14.49
N LEU A 175 2.41 -1.42 13.64
CA LEU A 175 2.27 -1.27 12.20
C LEU A 175 1.39 -2.38 11.59
N LEU A 176 1.54 -3.64 12.01
CA LEU A 176 0.67 -4.73 11.55
C LEU A 176 -0.79 -4.52 11.95
N VAL A 177 -1.04 -4.14 13.21
CA VAL A 177 -2.39 -3.86 13.73
C VAL A 177 -3.06 -2.74 12.92
N ASN A 178 -2.36 -1.63 12.72
CA ASN A 178 -2.84 -0.50 11.91
C ASN A 178 -3.10 -0.86 10.44
N ASN A 179 -2.53 -1.96 9.95
CA ASN A 179 -2.69 -2.46 8.58
C ASN A 179 -3.68 -3.62 8.47
N GLY A 180 -4.52 -3.84 9.48
CA GLY A 180 -5.64 -4.77 9.41
C GLY A 180 -5.30 -6.21 9.80
N PHE A 181 -4.29 -6.41 10.67
CA PHE A 181 -3.91 -7.73 11.17
C PHE A 181 -5.07 -8.53 11.75
N PHE A 182 -5.87 -7.94 12.64
CA PHE A 182 -7.01 -8.64 13.24
C PHE A 182 -8.05 -9.05 12.20
N THR A 183 -8.36 -8.16 11.24
CA THR A 183 -9.27 -8.47 10.12
C THR A 183 -8.75 -9.63 9.28
N SER A 184 -7.45 -9.66 9.00
CA SER A 184 -6.82 -10.76 8.27
C SER A 184 -6.90 -12.08 9.03
N MET A 185 -6.64 -12.07 10.33
CA MET A 185 -6.66 -13.27 11.17
C MET A 185 -8.07 -13.81 11.39
N LEU A 186 -9.06 -12.95 11.61
CA LEU A 186 -10.47 -13.35 11.72
C LEU A 186 -10.95 -14.04 10.43
N ARG A 187 -10.63 -13.49 9.26
CA ARG A 187 -10.94 -14.14 7.98
C ARG A 187 -10.30 -15.53 7.88
N VAL A 188 -9.04 -15.66 8.32
CA VAL A 188 -8.36 -16.96 8.30
C VAL A 188 -9.05 -17.94 9.25
N PHE A 189 -9.46 -17.49 10.43
CA PHE A 189 -10.21 -18.28 11.39
C PHE A 189 -11.51 -18.80 10.79
N ASP A 190 -12.35 -17.91 10.24
CA ASP A 190 -13.65 -18.25 9.63
C ASP A 190 -13.51 -19.26 8.48
N VAL A 191 -12.41 -19.18 7.73
CA VAL A 191 -12.18 -20.02 6.54
C VAL A 191 -11.55 -21.38 6.88
N LYS A 192 -10.68 -21.44 7.90
CA LYS A 192 -9.85 -22.61 8.19
C LYS A 192 -10.29 -23.41 9.41
N VAL A 193 -11.03 -22.80 10.32
CA VAL A 193 -11.54 -23.43 11.54
C VAL A 193 -13.01 -23.79 11.30
N PRO A 194 -13.36 -25.09 11.26
CA PRO A 194 -14.76 -25.52 11.16
C PRO A 194 -15.58 -25.00 12.34
N HIS A 195 -16.85 -24.67 12.11
CA HIS A 195 -17.75 -24.18 13.16
C HIS A 195 -18.07 -25.24 14.23
N ASP A 196 -18.00 -26.53 13.85
CA ASP A 196 -18.32 -27.66 14.72
C ASP A 196 -17.02 -28.34 15.19
N LEU A 197 -16.30 -27.68 16.11
CA LEU A 197 -15.16 -28.30 16.79
C LEU A 197 -15.68 -29.21 17.91
N GLU A 198 -15.84 -30.50 17.64
CA GLU A 198 -16.05 -31.47 18.71
C GLU A 198 -14.76 -31.60 19.55
N PRO A 199 -14.85 -31.63 20.89
CA PRO A 199 -13.73 -31.91 21.77
C PRO A 199 -13.34 -33.38 21.65
N SER A 200 -12.68 -33.72 20.55
CA SER A 200 -12.12 -35.05 20.32
C SER A 200 -10.85 -35.20 21.14
N SER A 201 -10.75 -36.29 21.91
CA SER A 201 -9.61 -36.63 22.79
C SER A 201 -8.32 -37.02 22.05
N GLY A 202 -8.15 -36.59 20.80
CA GLY A 202 -6.99 -36.88 19.95
C GLY A 202 -6.63 -35.69 19.08
N HIS A 203 -5.39 -35.70 18.59
CA HIS A 203 -4.68 -34.67 17.81
C HIS A 203 -5.47 -34.11 16.60
N ASN A 204 -6.54 -33.35 16.85
CA ASN A 204 -7.35 -32.75 15.79
C ASN A 204 -6.56 -31.60 15.16
N PRO A 205 -6.17 -31.69 13.87
CA PRO A 205 -5.36 -30.68 13.22
C PRO A 205 -6.04 -29.31 13.19
N HIS A 206 -7.38 -29.27 13.20
CA HIS A 206 -8.13 -28.01 13.28
C HIS A 206 -8.05 -27.37 14.67
N LEU A 207 -8.01 -28.17 15.74
CA LEU A 207 -7.82 -27.68 17.11
C LEU A 207 -6.40 -27.11 17.31
N VAL A 208 -5.38 -27.79 16.77
CA VAL A 208 -3.98 -27.30 16.79
C VAL A 208 -3.85 -25.98 16.01
N LEU A 209 -4.51 -25.89 14.85
CA LEU A 209 -4.53 -24.66 14.06
C LEU A 209 -5.27 -23.53 14.80
N ALA A 210 -6.44 -23.80 15.38
CA ALA A 210 -7.20 -22.82 16.15
C ALA A 210 -6.38 -22.29 17.34
N ASN A 211 -5.71 -23.18 18.08
CA ASN A 211 -4.83 -22.80 19.19
C ASN A 211 -3.65 -21.94 18.75
N SER A 212 -2.99 -22.30 17.64
CA SER A 212 -1.86 -21.49 17.14
C SER A 212 -2.30 -20.10 16.63
N LEU A 213 -3.46 -20.02 15.97
CA LEU A 213 -4.05 -18.74 15.56
C LEU A 213 -4.43 -17.88 16.77
N LEU A 214 -4.99 -18.50 17.81
CA LEU A 214 -5.36 -17.81 19.05
C LEU A 214 -4.13 -17.29 19.79
N GLN A 215 -3.05 -18.07 19.86
CA GLN A 215 -1.77 -17.60 20.39
C GLN A 215 -1.23 -16.41 19.60
N LEU A 216 -1.29 -16.46 18.27
CA LEU A 216 -0.86 -15.36 17.40
C LEU A 216 -1.71 -14.09 17.58
N LEU A 217 -3.03 -14.24 17.80
CA LEU A 217 -3.96 -13.15 18.10
C LEU A 217 -3.69 -12.48 19.45
N ARG A 218 -3.22 -13.24 20.44
CA ARG A 218 -2.88 -12.72 21.78
C ARG A 218 -1.60 -11.88 21.80
N LEU A 219 -0.65 -12.12 20.89
CA LEU A 219 0.65 -11.42 20.91
C LEU A 219 0.56 -9.89 20.89
N PRO A 220 -0.18 -9.23 19.97
CA PRO A 220 -0.31 -7.77 20.00
C PRO A 220 -0.97 -7.25 21.29
N MET A 221 -1.90 -8.03 21.88
CA MET A 221 -2.64 -7.62 23.08
C MET A 221 -1.74 -7.66 24.32
N THR A 222 -1.01 -8.77 24.52
CA THR A 222 -0.05 -8.89 25.62
C THR A 222 1.06 -7.82 25.55
N LEU A 223 1.45 -7.39 24.35
CA LEU A 223 2.40 -6.29 24.17
C LEU A 223 1.81 -4.93 24.52
N HIS A 224 0.50 -4.73 24.29
CA HIS A 224 -0.19 -3.52 24.72
C HIS A 224 -0.31 -3.45 26.25
N GLU A 225 -0.66 -4.57 26.89
CA GLU A 225 -0.72 -4.70 28.35
C GLU A 225 0.65 -4.48 29.01
N ALA A 226 1.71 -5.04 28.43
CA ALA A 226 3.09 -4.81 28.90
C ALA A 226 3.55 -3.36 28.71
N SER A 227 2.98 -2.63 27.74
CA SER A 227 3.25 -1.21 27.52
C SER A 227 2.39 -0.27 28.37
N ASN A 228 1.22 -0.72 28.83
CA ASN A 228 0.23 0.03 29.60
C ASN A 228 -0.30 -0.84 30.76
N PRO A 229 0.37 -0.86 31.92
CA PRO A 229 0.01 -1.74 33.04
C PRO A 229 -1.34 -1.41 33.72
N GLU A 230 -2.03 -0.35 33.30
CA GLU A 230 -3.36 0.04 33.80
C GLU A 230 -4.52 -0.72 33.15
N PHE A 231 -4.27 -1.47 32.06
CA PHE A 231 -5.26 -2.31 31.37
C PHE A 231 -4.88 -3.79 31.52
N GLN A 232 -4.91 -4.33 32.74
CA GLN A 232 -4.93 -5.79 32.91
C GLN A 232 -6.34 -6.29 32.55
N ILE A 233 -6.45 -7.14 31.54
CA ILE A 233 -7.66 -7.93 31.33
C ILE A 233 -7.73 -8.92 32.49
N ASP A 234 -8.80 -8.85 33.28
CA ASP A 234 -9.04 -9.75 34.40
C ASP A 234 -8.80 -11.20 33.99
N SER A 235 -8.08 -11.92 34.84
CA SER A 235 -7.70 -13.33 34.69
C SER A 235 -8.89 -14.30 34.58
N GLU A 236 -10.13 -13.82 34.54
CA GLU A 236 -11.33 -14.64 34.44
C GLU A 236 -11.56 -15.26 33.05
N ILE A 237 -10.86 -14.82 32.01
CA ILE A 237 -10.99 -15.41 30.66
C ILE A 237 -10.08 -16.64 30.46
N SER A 238 -9.08 -16.89 31.32
CA SER A 238 -8.29 -18.13 31.26
C SER A 238 -9.11 -19.35 31.66
N ASP A 239 -10.06 -19.18 32.58
CA ASP A 239 -10.80 -20.28 33.20
C ASP A 239 -12.03 -20.72 32.39
N ILE A 240 -12.33 -20.02 31.28
CA ILE A 240 -13.44 -20.37 30.37
C ILE A 240 -13.01 -21.47 29.37
N PHE A 241 -11.70 -21.79 29.27
CA PHE A 241 -11.16 -22.70 28.26
C PHE A 241 -10.16 -23.76 28.80
N GLU A 242 -10.12 -24.02 30.11
CA GLU A 242 -9.61 -25.30 30.64
C GLU A 242 -10.72 -26.37 30.62
#